data_AF-A0A0N0P8D0-F1
#
_entry.id   AF-A0A0N0P8D0-F1
#
_cell.length_a   1.000
_cell.length_b   1.000
_cell.length_c   1.000
_cell.angle_alpha   90.00
_cell.angle_beta   90.00
_cell.angle_gamma   90.00
#
_symmetry.space_group_name_H-M   'P 1'
#
loop_
_entity.id
_entity.type
_entity.pdbx_description
1 polymer ?
#
loop_
_entity_poly.entity_id
_entity_poly.type
_entity_poly.pdbx_seq_one_letter_code
_entity_poly.pdbx_strand_id
1 'polypeptide(L)'
;MFRRLAVCVPASVAARFYTPSEELKKLYASDFERAQFPVNIVPSDSVTFARFLYKAAEPHNHFDAVLKDFQTIAAAVPKLPVFWERTVVVSEVKEFKSLSAPMVFTLEWMQSNGMLELLPDVAAVYETYVNAKLKRVAAKIYVAPGKEADRALLDKAQKVAEKVVKENKALAGYSLVPKVIVDRSIVDGFAVDVQGTYVNEAVGRQKESQASGETDYTTIPAPRLSKTTWEDNIETEVLRKYLDSLSQYDAEELKTGV
;
A
#
# COMPACT_ATOMS: atom_id res chain seq x y z
N MET A 1 64.92 -41.72 4.08
CA MET A 1 63.54 -41.65 4.63
C MET A 1 62.90 -40.34 4.19
N PHE A 2 62.10 -40.34 3.12
CA PHE A 2 61.39 -39.14 2.65
C PHE A 2 59.96 -39.17 3.15
N ARG A 3 59.61 -38.24 4.05
CA ARG A 3 58.24 -38.03 4.54
C ARG A 3 57.40 -37.45 3.39
N ARG A 4 56.36 -38.18 2.98
CA ARG A 4 55.32 -37.69 2.08
C ARG A 4 54.47 -36.65 2.83
N LEU A 5 54.52 -35.40 2.42
CA LEU A 5 53.52 -34.40 2.82
C LEU A 5 52.30 -34.62 1.93
N ALA A 6 51.23 -35.16 2.52
CA ALA A 6 49.93 -35.18 1.90
C ALA A 6 49.42 -33.74 1.79
N VAL A 7 49.45 -33.19 0.58
CA VAL A 7 48.72 -31.97 0.26
C VAL A 7 47.24 -32.36 0.24
N CYS A 8 46.53 -32.07 1.34
CA CYS A 8 45.08 -31.98 1.31
C CYS A 8 44.72 -30.85 0.36
N VAL A 9 44.42 -31.20 -0.89
CA VAL A 9 43.67 -30.33 -1.78
C VAL A 9 42.32 -30.11 -1.09
N PRO A 10 41.96 -28.88 -0.69
CA PRO A 10 40.62 -28.65 -0.18
C PRO A 10 39.66 -29.03 -1.30
N ALA A 11 38.77 -29.98 -1.02
CA ALA A 11 37.66 -30.30 -1.90
C ALA A 11 36.92 -29.00 -2.16
N SER A 12 37.08 -28.44 -3.36
CA SER A 12 36.21 -27.40 -3.86
C SER A 12 34.82 -28.00 -3.87
N VAL A 13 34.02 -27.67 -2.86
CA VAL A 13 32.57 -27.87 -2.90
C VAL A 13 32.16 -27.18 -4.19
N ALA A 14 31.83 -27.98 -5.21
CA ALA A 14 31.26 -27.47 -6.44
C ALA A 14 30.03 -26.70 -5.99
N ALA A 15 30.12 -25.37 -6.01
CA ALA A 15 28.96 -24.51 -5.91
C ALA A 15 28.03 -25.05 -7.00
N ARG A 16 26.90 -25.62 -6.58
CA ARG A 16 25.88 -26.11 -7.49
C ARG A 16 25.25 -24.87 -8.12
N PHE A 17 25.98 -24.27 -9.05
CA PHE A 17 25.43 -23.25 -9.93
C PHE A 17 24.25 -23.92 -10.63
N TYR A 18 23.07 -23.34 -10.45
CA TYR A 18 21.88 -23.79 -11.12
C TYR A 18 22.15 -23.90 -12.61
N THR A 19 21.70 -25.00 -13.20
CA THR A 19 21.88 -25.27 -14.61
C THR A 19 20.52 -25.08 -15.28
N PRO A 20 20.28 -23.94 -15.97
CA PRO A 20 18.99 -23.71 -16.61
C PRO A 20 18.73 -24.75 -17.70
N SER A 21 17.45 -25.04 -17.95
CA SER A 21 17.05 -25.89 -19.08
C SER A 21 17.50 -25.26 -20.41
N GLU A 22 17.79 -26.10 -21.40
CA GLU A 22 18.26 -25.62 -22.72
C GLU A 22 17.24 -24.72 -23.42
N GLU A 23 15.96 -24.98 -23.22
CA GLU A 23 14.86 -24.17 -23.78
C GLU A 23 14.86 -22.75 -23.22
N LEU A 24 15.07 -22.59 -21.91
CA LEU A 24 15.17 -21.27 -21.27
C LEU A 24 16.42 -20.51 -21.71
N LYS A 25 17.55 -21.22 -21.90
CA LYS A 25 18.78 -20.60 -22.43
C LYS A 25 18.58 -20.10 -23.86
N LYS A 26 17.92 -20.88 -24.71
CA LYS A 26 17.58 -20.48 -26.09
C LYS A 26 16.65 -19.27 -26.10
N LEU A 27 15.64 -19.26 -25.24
CA LEU A 27 14.73 -18.12 -25.11
C LEU A 27 15.46 -16.87 -24.60
N TYR A 28 16.30 -17.00 -23.58
CA TYR A 28 17.08 -15.90 -23.04
C TYR A 28 18.05 -15.28 -24.06
N ALA A 29 18.69 -16.12 -24.89
CA ALA A 29 19.57 -15.67 -25.96
C ALA A 29 18.81 -15.16 -27.20
N SER A 30 17.49 -15.34 -27.27
CA SER A 30 16.65 -14.86 -28.37
C SER A 30 16.19 -13.42 -28.15
N ASP A 31 15.80 -12.73 -29.23
CA ASP A 31 15.21 -11.39 -29.18
C ASP A 31 13.71 -11.46 -28.78
N PHE A 32 13.45 -12.00 -27.59
CA PHE A 32 12.09 -12.18 -27.07
C PHE A 32 11.40 -10.84 -26.76
N GLU A 33 12.15 -9.77 -26.56
CA GLU A 33 11.61 -8.44 -26.24
C GLU A 33 10.82 -7.84 -27.40
N ARG A 34 11.21 -8.15 -28.65
CA ARG A 34 10.52 -7.69 -29.87
C ARG A 34 9.35 -8.58 -30.29
N ALA A 35 9.11 -9.68 -29.58
CA ALA A 35 8.01 -10.56 -29.87
C ALA A 35 6.65 -9.88 -29.62
N GLN A 36 5.57 -10.45 -30.17
CA GLN A 36 4.22 -9.93 -29.93
C GLN A 36 3.75 -10.27 -28.52
N PHE A 37 3.21 -9.26 -27.83
CA PHE A 37 2.61 -9.37 -26.50
C PHE A 37 1.16 -8.87 -26.53
N PRO A 38 0.29 -9.34 -25.60
CA PRO A 38 -1.13 -8.96 -25.58
C PRO A 38 -1.39 -7.47 -25.34
N VAL A 39 -0.49 -6.78 -24.63
CA VAL A 39 -0.60 -5.37 -24.27
C VAL A 39 0.76 -4.71 -24.47
N ASN A 40 0.76 -3.45 -24.88
CA ASN A 40 1.99 -2.67 -24.89
C ASN A 40 2.14 -1.90 -23.57
N ILE A 41 3.12 -2.29 -22.76
CA ILE A 41 3.44 -1.67 -21.48
C ILE A 41 4.76 -0.90 -21.64
N VAL A 42 4.86 0.25 -20.97
CA VAL A 42 6.04 1.12 -20.99
C VAL A 42 7.30 0.30 -20.67
N PRO A 43 8.35 0.32 -21.53
CA PRO A 43 9.56 -0.46 -21.31
C PRO A 43 10.24 -0.13 -19.98
N SER A 44 10.57 -1.17 -19.21
CA SER A 44 11.32 -1.12 -17.95
C SER A 44 11.91 -2.50 -17.66
N ASP A 45 12.86 -2.60 -16.74
CA ASP A 45 13.50 -3.89 -16.40
C ASP A 45 12.47 -4.90 -15.87
N SER A 46 11.49 -4.45 -15.07
CA SER A 46 10.39 -5.29 -14.60
C SER A 46 9.54 -5.85 -15.75
N VAL A 47 9.37 -5.05 -16.81
CA VAL A 47 8.68 -5.48 -18.02
C VAL A 47 9.49 -6.51 -18.81
N THR A 48 10.81 -6.40 -18.87
CA THR A 48 11.66 -7.42 -19.51
C THR A 48 11.56 -8.76 -18.81
N PHE A 49 11.65 -8.80 -17.48
CA PHE A 49 11.48 -10.05 -16.71
C PHE A 49 10.08 -10.64 -16.90
N ALA A 50 9.04 -9.82 -16.88
CA ALA A 50 7.66 -10.26 -17.10
C ALA A 50 7.43 -10.78 -18.52
N ARG A 51 8.04 -10.15 -19.54
CA ARG A 51 7.98 -10.61 -20.94
C ARG A 51 8.66 -11.97 -21.11
N PHE A 52 9.81 -12.16 -20.46
CA PHE A 52 10.52 -13.45 -20.46
C PHE A 52 9.63 -14.55 -19.87
N LEU A 53 9.07 -14.32 -18.67
CA LEU A 53 8.17 -15.26 -18.02
C LEU A 53 6.94 -15.58 -18.87
N TYR A 54 6.35 -14.57 -19.52
CA TYR A 54 5.22 -14.75 -20.42
C TYR A 54 5.56 -15.64 -21.61
N LYS A 55 6.71 -15.40 -22.25
CA LYS A 55 7.18 -16.23 -23.39
C LYS A 55 7.63 -17.62 -22.98
N ALA A 56 8.12 -17.80 -21.76
CA ALA A 56 8.43 -19.12 -21.23
C ALA A 56 7.15 -19.93 -20.91
N ALA A 57 6.07 -19.27 -20.50
CA ALA A 57 4.79 -19.92 -20.20
C ALA A 57 3.92 -20.19 -21.45
N GLU A 58 4.10 -19.43 -22.53
CA GLU A 58 3.29 -19.50 -23.76
C GLU A 58 3.29 -20.88 -24.45
N PRO A 59 4.41 -21.60 -24.63
CA PRO A 59 4.45 -22.89 -25.35
C PRO A 59 3.60 -23.98 -24.71
N HIS A 60 3.44 -23.94 -23.39
CA HIS A 60 2.73 -24.96 -22.63
C HIS A 60 1.46 -24.44 -21.94
N ASN A 61 1.08 -23.18 -22.21
CA ASN A 61 -0.06 -22.50 -21.60
C ASN A 61 -0.04 -22.56 -20.04
N HIS A 62 1.14 -22.57 -19.43
CA HIS A 62 1.34 -22.70 -17.98
C HIS A 62 1.27 -21.34 -17.24
N PHE A 63 0.41 -20.42 -17.71
CA PHE A 63 0.34 -19.07 -17.14
C PHE A 63 -0.06 -19.07 -15.65
N ASP A 64 -1.02 -19.92 -15.28
CA ASP A 64 -1.51 -20.05 -13.91
C ASP A 64 -0.45 -20.65 -12.96
N ALA A 65 0.48 -21.46 -13.47
CA ALA A 65 1.57 -22.02 -12.66
C ALA A 65 2.53 -20.91 -12.19
N VAL A 66 2.92 -20.01 -13.09
CA VAL A 66 3.77 -18.86 -12.76
C VAL A 66 3.05 -17.88 -11.83
N LEU A 67 1.72 -17.70 -11.97
CA LEU A 67 0.95 -16.90 -11.01
C LEU A 67 0.95 -17.52 -9.60
N LYS A 68 0.86 -18.85 -9.49
CA LYS A 68 0.98 -19.57 -8.20
C LYS A 68 2.38 -19.47 -7.62
N ASP A 69 3.41 -19.44 -8.46
CA ASP A 69 4.78 -19.24 -8.01
C ASP A 69 4.94 -17.86 -7.34
N PHE A 70 4.40 -16.80 -7.94
CA PHE A 70 4.39 -15.46 -7.32
C PHE A 70 3.65 -15.45 -5.97
N GLN A 71 2.53 -16.16 -5.84
CA GLN A 71 1.82 -16.30 -4.57
C GLN A 71 2.67 -17.05 -3.53
N THR A 72 3.38 -18.10 -3.95
CA THR A 72 4.27 -18.89 -3.09
C THR A 72 5.44 -18.04 -2.60
N ILE A 73 6.02 -17.22 -3.48
CA ILE A 73 7.07 -16.26 -3.12
C ILE A 73 6.52 -15.24 -2.12
N ALA A 74 5.39 -14.59 -2.42
CA ALA A 74 4.78 -13.60 -1.54
C ALA A 74 4.45 -14.16 -0.14
N ALA A 75 4.07 -15.43 -0.03
CA ALA A 75 3.85 -16.11 1.24
C ALA A 75 5.15 -16.46 1.99
N ALA A 76 6.27 -16.61 1.28
CA ALA A 76 7.58 -16.88 1.84
C ALA A 76 8.29 -15.60 2.32
N VAL A 77 8.12 -14.46 1.62
CA VAL A 77 8.77 -13.17 1.93
C VAL A 77 8.67 -12.77 3.42
N PRO A 78 7.52 -12.86 4.11
CA PRO A 78 7.42 -12.48 5.52
C PRO A 78 8.27 -13.33 6.48
N LYS A 79 8.71 -14.52 6.05
CA LYS A 79 9.57 -15.42 6.82
C LYS A 79 11.06 -15.14 6.59
N LEU A 80 11.37 -14.36 5.56
CA LEU A 80 12.74 -14.00 5.21
C LEU A 80 13.18 -12.72 5.96
N PRO A 81 14.50 -12.47 6.06
CA PRO A 81 15.00 -11.23 6.64
C PRO A 81 14.49 -9.98 5.92
N VAL A 82 14.47 -8.84 6.62
CA VAL A 82 13.98 -7.55 6.07
C VAL A 82 14.66 -7.14 4.75
N PHE A 83 15.93 -7.52 4.55
CA PHE A 83 16.70 -7.26 3.32
C PHE A 83 17.06 -8.55 2.58
N TRP A 84 16.14 -9.52 2.56
CA TRP A 84 16.37 -10.82 1.93
C TRP A 84 16.81 -10.71 0.47
N GLU A 85 16.36 -9.68 -0.25
CA GLU A 85 16.75 -9.36 -1.63
C GLU A 85 18.27 -9.20 -1.80
N ARG A 86 18.98 -8.84 -0.72
CA ARG A 86 20.43 -8.60 -0.71
C ARG A 86 21.22 -9.69 0.01
N THR A 87 20.62 -10.32 1.01
CA THR A 87 21.33 -11.22 1.93
C THR A 87 21.06 -12.70 1.66
N VAL A 88 19.96 -13.03 1.00
CA VAL A 88 19.55 -14.42 0.79
C VAL A 88 19.94 -14.89 -0.60
N VAL A 89 20.58 -16.06 -0.65
CA VAL A 89 20.83 -16.74 -1.91
C VAL A 89 19.57 -17.50 -2.32
N VAL A 90 18.98 -17.15 -3.47
CA VAL A 90 17.71 -17.73 -3.95
C VAL A 90 17.77 -19.26 -4.01
N SER A 91 18.91 -19.82 -4.41
CA SER A 91 19.11 -21.28 -4.54
C SER A 91 19.16 -22.03 -3.20
N GLU A 92 19.32 -21.33 -2.07
CA GLU A 92 19.36 -21.92 -0.73
C GLU A 92 17.99 -21.95 -0.05
N VAL A 93 17.04 -21.12 -0.49
CA VAL A 93 15.68 -21.05 0.05
C VAL A 93 14.89 -22.30 -0.32
N LYS A 94 14.33 -22.99 0.68
CA LYS A 94 13.62 -24.27 0.46
C LYS A 94 12.35 -24.08 -0.35
N GLU A 95 11.63 -23.00 -0.07
CA GLU A 95 10.37 -22.60 -0.69
C GLU A 95 10.57 -22.25 -2.18
N PHE A 96 11.75 -21.75 -2.56
CA PHE A 96 12.04 -21.39 -3.95
C PHE A 96 12.44 -22.59 -4.82
N LYS A 97 12.79 -23.72 -4.22
CA LYS A 97 13.12 -24.97 -4.95
C LYS A 97 11.90 -25.66 -5.54
N SER A 98 10.70 -25.39 -5.03
CA SER A 98 9.45 -25.94 -5.55
C SER A 98 8.81 -25.11 -6.66
N LEU A 99 9.41 -23.96 -7.03
CA LEU A 99 8.88 -23.08 -8.06
C LEU A 99 9.13 -23.64 -9.46
N SER A 100 8.37 -23.16 -10.45
CA SER A 100 8.59 -23.54 -11.84
C SER A 100 9.99 -23.15 -12.34
N ALA A 101 10.55 -23.94 -13.26
CA ALA A 101 11.87 -23.68 -13.83
C ALA A 101 12.04 -22.26 -14.42
N PRO A 102 11.05 -21.68 -15.14
CA PRO A 102 11.12 -20.29 -15.60
C PRO A 102 11.23 -19.27 -14.46
N MET A 103 10.52 -19.51 -13.34
CA MET A 103 10.55 -18.62 -12.18
C MET A 103 11.92 -18.68 -11.49
N VAL A 104 12.45 -19.88 -11.24
CA VAL A 104 13.78 -20.04 -10.61
C VAL A 104 14.86 -19.36 -11.44
N PHE A 105 14.87 -19.56 -12.76
CA PHE A 105 15.81 -18.88 -13.65
C PHE A 105 15.68 -17.35 -13.57
N THR A 106 14.45 -16.83 -13.58
CA THR A 106 14.20 -15.39 -13.52
C THR A 106 14.66 -14.81 -12.18
N LEU A 107 14.42 -15.50 -11.06
CA LEU A 107 14.89 -15.07 -9.74
C LEU A 107 16.41 -15.00 -9.65
N GLU A 108 17.12 -16.01 -10.17
CA GLU A 108 18.58 -15.99 -10.19
C GLU A 108 19.14 -14.91 -11.12
N TRP A 109 18.47 -14.67 -12.25
CA TRP A 109 18.82 -13.58 -13.15
C TRP A 109 18.56 -12.20 -12.51
N MET A 110 17.47 -12.03 -11.77
CA MET A 110 17.21 -10.82 -10.99
C MET A 110 18.24 -10.66 -9.87
N GLN A 111 18.64 -11.76 -9.21
CA GLN A 111 19.66 -11.75 -8.16
C GLN A 111 21.04 -11.34 -8.70
N SER A 112 21.44 -11.85 -9.87
CA SER A 112 22.75 -11.52 -10.47
C SER A 112 22.84 -10.05 -10.89
N ASN A 113 21.71 -9.42 -11.21
CA ASN A 113 21.62 -8.00 -11.52
C ASN A 113 21.30 -7.12 -10.28
N GLY A 114 21.09 -7.70 -9.10
CA GLY A 114 20.69 -6.96 -7.90
C GLY A 114 19.29 -6.35 -7.97
N MET A 115 18.39 -6.90 -8.77
CA MET A 115 17.05 -6.36 -9.07
C MET A 115 15.90 -7.14 -8.39
N LEU A 116 16.18 -7.90 -7.32
CA LEU A 116 15.14 -8.65 -6.59
C LEU A 116 14.07 -7.73 -5.97
N GLU A 117 14.42 -6.49 -5.67
CA GLU A 117 13.48 -5.45 -5.17
C GLU A 117 12.32 -5.18 -6.16
N LEU A 118 12.52 -5.44 -7.47
CA LEU A 118 11.51 -5.22 -8.51
C LEU A 118 10.49 -6.36 -8.64
N LEU A 119 10.61 -7.43 -7.86
CA LEU A 119 9.75 -8.61 -7.97
C LEU A 119 8.24 -8.32 -7.86
N PRO A 120 7.78 -7.41 -6.96
CA PRO A 120 6.37 -7.01 -6.93
C PRO A 120 5.88 -6.39 -8.25
N ASP A 121 6.71 -5.57 -8.88
CA ASP A 121 6.40 -4.93 -10.17
C ASP A 121 6.36 -5.95 -11.30
N VAL A 122 7.31 -6.90 -11.32
CA VAL A 122 7.32 -8.01 -12.28
C VAL A 122 6.03 -8.83 -12.17
N ALA A 123 5.59 -9.13 -10.94
CA ALA A 123 4.35 -9.87 -10.71
C ALA A 123 3.13 -9.11 -11.25
N ALA A 124 3.05 -7.80 -11.00
CA ALA A 124 1.96 -6.96 -11.49
C ALA A 124 1.94 -6.91 -13.03
N VAL A 125 3.08 -6.70 -13.67
CA VAL A 125 3.19 -6.66 -15.13
C VAL A 125 2.86 -8.02 -15.74
N TYR A 126 3.42 -9.11 -15.21
CA TYR A 126 3.14 -10.46 -15.71
C TYR A 126 1.64 -10.79 -15.65
N GLU A 127 1.00 -10.44 -14.53
CA GLU A 127 -0.44 -10.64 -14.38
C GLU A 127 -1.24 -9.82 -15.40
N THR A 128 -0.86 -8.58 -15.70
CA THR A 128 -1.54 -7.80 -16.74
C THR A 128 -1.48 -8.48 -18.11
N TYR A 129 -0.36 -9.10 -18.47
CA TYR A 129 -0.24 -9.89 -19.71
C TYR A 129 -1.15 -11.12 -19.70
N VAL A 130 -1.18 -11.88 -18.60
CA VAL A 130 -2.04 -13.06 -18.46
C VAL A 130 -3.52 -12.67 -18.50
N ASN A 131 -3.90 -11.61 -17.79
CA ASN A 131 -5.27 -11.13 -17.76
C ASN A 131 -5.74 -10.67 -19.15
N ALA A 132 -4.90 -9.95 -19.89
CA ALA A 132 -5.21 -9.58 -21.26
C ALA A 132 -5.33 -10.80 -22.20
N LYS A 133 -4.43 -11.80 -22.07
CA LYS A 133 -4.47 -13.04 -22.85
C LYS A 133 -5.74 -13.86 -22.59
N LEU A 134 -6.17 -13.93 -21.33
CA LEU A 134 -7.31 -14.74 -20.89
C LEU A 134 -8.63 -13.95 -20.86
N LYS A 135 -8.64 -12.69 -21.31
CA LYS A 135 -9.81 -11.79 -21.23
C LYS A 135 -10.38 -11.72 -19.81
N ARG A 136 -9.50 -11.50 -18.84
CA ARG A 136 -9.82 -11.29 -17.41
C ARG A 136 -9.62 -9.82 -17.06
N VAL A 137 -10.46 -9.30 -16.18
CA VAL A 137 -10.35 -7.95 -15.59
C VAL A 137 -10.18 -8.10 -14.09
N ALA A 138 -9.03 -7.64 -13.59
CA ALA A 138 -8.79 -7.58 -12.15
C ALA A 138 -9.58 -6.41 -11.54
N ALA A 139 -10.38 -6.70 -10.52
CA ALA A 139 -11.07 -5.71 -9.71
C ALA A 139 -10.40 -5.64 -8.33
N LYS A 140 -9.76 -4.51 -8.02
CA LYS A 140 -9.11 -4.30 -6.72
C LYS A 140 -10.16 -3.81 -5.73
N ILE A 141 -10.41 -4.58 -4.70
CA ILE A 141 -11.38 -4.30 -3.63
C ILE A 141 -10.58 -3.93 -2.39
N TYR A 142 -10.64 -2.67 -1.98
CA TYR A 142 -9.98 -2.15 -0.80
C TYR A 142 -10.91 -2.27 0.40
N VAL A 143 -10.41 -2.88 1.49
CA VAL A 143 -11.17 -3.12 2.72
C VAL A 143 -10.35 -2.76 3.96
N ALA A 144 -11.05 -2.48 5.06
CA ALA A 144 -10.43 -2.25 6.35
C ALA A 144 -9.64 -3.49 6.84
N PRO A 145 -8.57 -3.30 7.65
CA PRO A 145 -7.86 -4.40 8.30
C PRO A 145 -8.80 -5.29 9.11
N GLY A 146 -8.71 -6.61 8.94
CA GLY A 146 -9.57 -7.58 9.64
C GLY A 146 -10.94 -7.83 9.00
N LYS A 147 -11.28 -7.12 7.91
CA LYS A 147 -12.51 -7.34 7.12
C LYS A 147 -12.28 -8.17 5.85
N GLU A 148 -11.08 -8.71 5.66
CA GLU A 148 -10.70 -9.50 4.47
C GLU A 148 -11.55 -10.75 4.24
N ALA A 149 -12.16 -11.31 5.29
CA ALA A 149 -13.01 -12.49 5.22
C ALA A 149 -14.52 -12.18 5.37
N ASP A 150 -14.90 -10.89 5.40
CA ASP A 150 -16.28 -10.46 5.54
C ASP A 150 -17.05 -10.68 4.23
N ARG A 151 -17.67 -11.86 4.10
CA ARG A 151 -18.38 -12.30 2.89
C ARG A 151 -19.46 -11.31 2.46
N ALA A 152 -20.20 -10.73 3.41
CA ALA A 152 -21.29 -9.81 3.08
C ALA A 152 -20.77 -8.52 2.44
N LEU A 153 -19.63 -8.02 2.91
CA LEU A 153 -18.98 -6.84 2.37
C LEU A 153 -18.34 -7.14 1.00
N LEU A 154 -17.65 -8.29 0.87
CA LEU A 154 -17.05 -8.71 -0.39
C LEU A 154 -18.08 -8.97 -1.49
N ASP A 155 -19.24 -9.57 -1.17
CA ASP A 155 -20.32 -9.78 -2.12
C ASP A 155 -20.90 -8.46 -2.63
N LYS A 156 -21.00 -7.44 -1.77
CA LYS A 156 -21.41 -6.09 -2.18
C LYS A 156 -20.38 -5.44 -3.09
N ALA A 157 -19.11 -5.48 -2.69
CA ALA A 157 -18.01 -4.95 -3.50
C ALA A 157 -17.92 -5.63 -4.87
N GLN A 158 -18.11 -6.94 -4.93
CA GLN A 158 -18.15 -7.69 -6.17
C GLN A 158 -19.32 -7.27 -7.06
N LYS A 159 -20.52 -7.09 -6.50
CA LYS A 159 -21.68 -6.59 -7.27
C LYS A 159 -21.43 -5.19 -7.84
N VAL A 160 -20.74 -4.32 -7.10
CA VAL A 160 -20.33 -3.00 -7.60
C VAL A 160 -19.33 -3.15 -8.75
N ALA A 161 -18.31 -4.00 -8.58
CA ALA A 161 -17.34 -4.29 -9.64
C ALA A 161 -17.99 -4.85 -10.91
N GLU A 162 -18.95 -5.78 -10.77
CA GLU A 162 -19.69 -6.34 -11.90
C GLU A 162 -20.55 -5.31 -12.63
N LYS A 163 -21.15 -4.35 -11.91
CA LYS A 163 -21.87 -3.23 -12.53
C LYS A 163 -20.93 -2.37 -13.37
N VAL A 164 -19.78 -2.00 -12.82
CA VAL A 164 -18.75 -1.20 -13.52
C VAL A 164 -18.28 -1.90 -14.80
N VAL A 165 -18.04 -3.21 -14.75
CA VAL A 165 -17.66 -4.00 -15.94
C VAL A 165 -18.78 -4.05 -16.98
N LYS A 166 -20.04 -4.21 -16.57
CA LYS A 166 -21.20 -4.25 -17.49
C LYS A 166 -21.46 -2.91 -18.16
N GLU A 167 -21.26 -1.81 -17.44
CA GLU A 167 -21.47 -0.46 -17.95
C GLU A 167 -20.35 -0.04 -18.93
N ASN A 168 -19.16 -0.63 -18.79
CA ASN A 168 -18.02 -0.34 -19.65
C ASN A 168 -18.00 -1.23 -20.92
N LYS A 169 -18.35 -0.64 -22.06
CA LYS A 169 -18.34 -1.33 -23.37
C LYS A 169 -16.99 -1.95 -23.74
N ALA A 170 -15.88 -1.38 -23.29
CA ALA A 170 -14.54 -1.91 -23.57
C ALA A 170 -14.24 -3.22 -22.82
N LEU A 171 -14.94 -3.48 -21.72
CA LEU A 171 -14.78 -4.66 -20.86
C LEU A 171 -15.86 -5.72 -21.11
N ALA A 172 -16.71 -5.52 -22.11
CA ALA A 172 -17.77 -6.46 -22.46
C ALA A 172 -17.18 -7.82 -22.85
N GLY A 173 -17.64 -8.89 -22.19
CA GLY A 173 -17.19 -10.26 -22.42
C GLY A 173 -15.91 -10.66 -21.66
N TYR A 174 -15.36 -9.77 -20.81
CA TYR A 174 -14.26 -10.14 -19.91
C TYR A 174 -14.80 -10.76 -18.62
N SER A 175 -14.03 -11.68 -18.05
CA SER A 175 -14.32 -12.30 -16.74
C SER A 175 -13.72 -11.47 -15.60
N LEU A 176 -14.49 -11.26 -14.54
CA LEU A 176 -14.03 -10.50 -13.37
C LEU A 176 -13.16 -11.39 -12.45
N VAL A 177 -12.01 -10.87 -12.02
CA VAL A 177 -11.15 -11.49 -11.01
C VAL A 177 -11.04 -10.54 -9.82
N PRO A 178 -11.75 -10.78 -8.71
CA PRO A 178 -11.67 -9.92 -7.53
C PRO A 178 -10.34 -10.10 -6.80
N LYS A 179 -9.77 -9.00 -6.34
CA LYS A 179 -8.56 -8.94 -5.53
C LYS A 179 -8.78 -8.09 -4.30
N VAL A 180 -8.76 -8.71 -3.13
CA VAL A 180 -8.92 -7.99 -1.87
C VAL A 180 -7.57 -7.41 -1.45
N ILE A 181 -7.54 -6.12 -1.17
CA ILE A 181 -6.37 -5.36 -0.72
C ILE A 181 -6.75 -4.70 0.61
N VAL A 182 -5.85 -4.79 1.58
CA VAL A 182 -6.05 -4.15 2.88
C VAL A 182 -5.59 -2.70 2.81
N ASP A 183 -6.49 -1.77 3.12
CA ASP A 183 -6.18 -0.36 3.25
C ASP A 183 -6.40 0.09 4.69
N ARG A 184 -5.31 0.52 5.35
CA ARG A 184 -5.31 0.96 6.74
C ARG A 184 -5.99 2.32 6.95
N SER A 185 -6.26 3.07 5.88
CA SER A 185 -6.98 4.34 5.95
C SER A 185 -8.50 4.15 6.06
N ILE A 186 -9.00 2.99 5.64
CA ILE A 186 -10.42 2.62 5.71
C ILE A 186 -10.74 2.12 7.12
N VAL A 187 -11.75 2.73 7.73
CA VAL A 187 -12.27 2.30 9.05
C VAL A 187 -13.47 1.39 8.88
N ASP A 188 -14.36 1.71 7.93
CA ASP A 188 -15.53 0.90 7.59
C ASP A 188 -15.87 1.01 6.10
N GLY A 189 -16.64 0.08 5.55
CA GLY A 189 -17.01 0.04 4.14
C GLY A 189 -15.92 -0.52 3.22
N PHE A 190 -16.00 -0.18 1.93
CA PHE A 190 -15.10 -0.69 0.90
C PHE A 190 -14.91 0.30 -0.25
N ALA A 191 -13.82 0.16 -1.00
CA ALA A 191 -13.66 0.83 -2.29
C ALA A 191 -13.29 -0.18 -3.37
N VAL A 192 -13.67 0.09 -4.61
CA VAL A 192 -13.41 -0.78 -5.76
C VAL A 192 -12.73 0.00 -6.88
N ASP A 193 -11.59 -0.47 -7.35
CA ASP A 193 -10.94 -0.02 -8.59
C ASP A 193 -11.05 -1.10 -9.65
N VAL A 194 -11.72 -0.78 -10.76
CA VAL A 194 -11.77 -1.61 -11.97
C VAL A 194 -11.14 -0.83 -13.12
N GLN A 195 -9.90 -1.19 -13.49
CA GLN A 195 -9.20 -0.61 -14.65
C GLN A 195 -9.19 0.93 -14.65
N GLY A 196 -8.97 1.56 -13.49
CA GLY A 196 -8.92 3.02 -13.33
C GLY A 196 -10.28 3.66 -13.06
N THR A 197 -11.37 2.90 -13.03
CA THR A 197 -12.68 3.37 -12.55
C THR A 197 -12.77 3.07 -11.06
N TYR A 198 -12.70 4.12 -10.24
CA TYR A 198 -12.72 4.02 -8.79
C TYR A 198 -14.10 4.37 -8.22
N VAL A 199 -14.68 3.44 -7.44
CA VAL A 199 -15.93 3.62 -6.70
C VAL A 199 -15.61 3.54 -5.22
N ASN A 200 -15.94 4.60 -4.48
CA ASN A 200 -15.64 4.71 -3.05
C ASN A 200 -16.92 4.66 -2.22
N GLU A 201 -17.09 3.58 -1.44
CA GLU A 201 -18.11 3.45 -0.40
C GLU A 201 -17.45 3.30 0.99
N ALA A 202 -16.17 3.66 1.11
CA ALA A 202 -15.39 3.54 2.33
C ALA A 202 -15.54 4.78 3.21
N VAL A 203 -15.62 4.55 4.52
CA VAL A 203 -15.61 5.56 5.56
C VAL A 203 -14.19 5.63 6.13
N GLY A 204 -13.54 6.78 5.91
CA GLY A 204 -12.25 7.09 6.52
C GLY A 204 -12.41 7.46 8.00
N ARG A 205 -11.28 7.48 8.72
CA ARG A 205 -11.26 7.95 10.12
C ARG A 205 -11.72 9.40 10.16
N GLN A 206 -12.91 9.67 10.70
CA GLN A 206 -13.36 11.02 10.96
C GLN A 206 -12.35 11.66 11.92
N LYS A 207 -11.60 12.64 11.43
CA LYS A 207 -10.82 13.51 12.29
C LYS A 207 -11.86 14.30 13.07
N GLU A 208 -11.89 14.16 14.39
CA GLU A 208 -12.65 15.06 15.25
C GLU A 208 -12.21 16.48 14.88
N SER A 209 -13.01 17.15 14.08
CA SER A 209 -12.92 18.59 13.96
C SER A 209 -13.47 19.08 15.29
N GLN A 210 -12.59 19.22 16.28
CA GLN A 210 -12.90 20.13 17.38
C GLN A 210 -13.26 21.44 16.70
N ALA A 211 -14.54 21.80 16.79
CA ALA A 211 -15.07 23.02 16.23
C ALA A 211 -14.36 24.19 16.94
N SER A 212 -13.22 24.63 16.39
CA SER A 212 -12.48 25.78 16.91
C SER A 212 -13.15 27.11 16.54
N GLY A 213 -14.41 27.07 16.10
CA GLY A 213 -15.12 28.18 15.49
C GLY A 213 -16.03 28.97 16.41
N GLU A 214 -16.21 28.55 17.68
CA GLU A 214 -17.24 29.14 18.54
C GLU A 214 -16.69 29.91 19.76
N THR A 215 -15.38 29.92 19.99
CA THR A 215 -14.78 30.68 21.09
C THR A 215 -14.07 31.91 20.53
N ASP A 216 -14.69 33.07 20.72
CA ASP A 216 -14.05 34.35 20.45
C ASP A 216 -13.08 34.70 21.59
N TYR A 217 -11.80 34.42 21.36
CA TYR A 217 -10.72 34.74 22.30
C TYR A 217 -10.36 36.23 22.33
N THR A 218 -11.00 37.07 21.52
CA THR A 218 -10.73 38.52 21.45
C THR A 218 -11.64 39.35 22.36
N THR A 219 -12.72 38.76 22.87
CA THR A 219 -13.70 39.47 23.71
C THR A 219 -13.54 39.09 25.19
N ILE A 220 -13.34 40.09 26.05
CA ILE A 220 -13.35 39.92 27.51
C ILE A 220 -14.81 39.88 27.98
N PRO A 221 -15.26 38.84 28.73
CA PRO A 221 -16.61 38.80 29.25
C PRO A 221 -16.85 39.92 30.25
N ALA A 222 -18.02 40.57 30.16
CA ALA A 222 -18.36 41.70 31.01
C ALA A 222 -18.38 41.30 32.51
N PRO A 223 -17.80 42.12 33.40
CA PRO A 223 -17.80 41.86 34.84
C PRO A 223 -19.23 41.96 35.41
N ARG A 224 -19.54 41.12 36.40
CA ARG A 224 -20.82 41.19 37.13
C ARG A 224 -20.69 42.19 38.27
N LEU A 225 -21.31 43.35 38.13
CA LEU A 225 -21.31 44.39 39.17
C LEU A 225 -22.48 44.18 40.14
N SER A 226 -22.19 44.20 41.45
CA SER A 226 -23.19 44.24 42.51
C SER A 226 -23.36 45.69 43.02
N LYS A 227 -24.53 45.98 43.61
CA LYS A 227 -24.79 47.30 44.20
C LYS A 227 -23.92 47.52 45.43
N THR A 228 -23.11 48.58 45.42
CA THR A 228 -22.32 48.99 46.59
C THR A 228 -23.24 49.50 47.70
N THR A 229 -23.12 48.92 48.89
CA THR A 229 -23.80 49.36 50.10
C THR A 229 -22.77 49.96 51.06
N TRP A 230 -22.92 51.24 51.39
CA TRP A 230 -22.06 51.94 52.34
C TRP A 230 -22.60 51.77 53.76
N GLU A 231 -21.73 51.43 54.70
CA GLU A 231 -22.08 51.41 56.12
C GLU A 231 -22.13 52.84 56.67
N ASP A 232 -23.10 53.13 57.54
CA ASP A 232 -23.22 54.44 58.19
C ASP A 232 -22.13 54.57 59.28
N ASN A 233 -21.07 55.32 58.98
CA ASN A 233 -19.94 55.58 59.87
C ASN A 233 -19.48 57.05 59.73
N ILE A 234 -18.59 57.50 60.62
CA ILE A 234 -18.12 58.90 60.67
C ILE A 234 -17.45 59.32 59.35
N GLU A 235 -16.81 58.39 58.64
CA GLU A 235 -16.13 58.64 57.37
C GLU A 235 -17.13 58.79 56.22
N THR A 236 -18.20 57.99 56.18
CA THR A 236 -19.27 58.09 55.19
C THR A 236 -20.15 59.32 55.42
N GLU A 237 -20.27 59.85 56.64
CA GLU A 237 -20.91 61.15 56.88
C GLU A 237 -20.11 62.32 56.29
N VAL A 238 -18.78 62.31 56.42
CA VAL A 238 -17.90 63.37 55.87
C VAL A 238 -17.85 63.30 54.35
N LEU A 239 -17.75 62.09 53.79
CA LEU A 239 -17.61 61.86 52.35
C LEU A 239 -18.95 61.80 51.61
N ARG A 240 -20.10 61.81 52.31
CA ARG A 240 -21.44 61.66 51.71
C ARG A 240 -21.70 62.59 50.54
N LYS A 241 -21.19 63.82 50.61
CA LYS A 241 -21.35 64.85 49.56
C LYS A 241 -20.55 64.55 48.29
N TYR A 242 -19.54 63.68 48.37
CA TYR A 242 -18.64 63.31 47.28
C TYR A 242 -18.86 61.89 46.75
N LEU A 243 -19.52 61.01 47.50
CA LEU A 243 -19.75 59.61 47.11
C LEU A 243 -20.45 59.47 45.75
N ASP A 244 -21.45 60.31 45.47
CA ASP A 244 -22.15 60.29 44.17
C ASP A 244 -21.20 60.68 43.03
N SER A 245 -20.34 61.70 43.24
CA SER A 245 -19.36 62.12 42.24
C SER A 245 -18.25 61.08 42.05
N LEU A 246 -17.78 60.44 43.12
CA LEU A 246 -16.76 59.38 43.04
C LEU A 246 -17.31 58.15 42.32
N SER A 247 -18.56 57.78 42.56
CA SER A 247 -19.20 56.66 41.85
C SER A 247 -19.36 56.93 40.35
N GLN A 248 -19.48 58.20 39.95
CA GLN A 248 -19.49 58.59 38.53
C GLN A 248 -18.10 58.44 37.91
N TYR A 249 -17.04 58.87 38.61
CA TYR A 249 -15.66 58.67 38.16
C TYR A 249 -15.31 57.18 38.04
N ASP A 250 -15.67 56.36 39.04
CA ASP A 250 -15.46 54.90 38.98
C ASP A 250 -16.18 54.26 37.78
N ALA A 251 -17.38 54.75 37.43
CA ALA A 251 -18.15 54.25 36.30
C ALA A 251 -17.57 54.71 34.93
N GLU A 252 -16.88 55.85 34.89
CA GLU A 252 -16.15 56.32 33.73
C GLU A 252 -14.86 55.52 33.53
N GLU A 253 -14.05 55.37 34.58
CA GLU A 253 -12.81 54.57 34.54
C GLU A 253 -13.06 53.10 34.15
N LEU A 254 -14.16 52.51 34.61
CA LEU A 254 -14.53 51.13 34.22
C LEU A 254 -14.77 50.98 32.71
N LYS A 255 -15.19 52.06 32.02
CA LYS A 255 -15.49 52.04 30.58
C LYS A 255 -14.28 52.43 29.74
N THR A 256 -13.55 53.45 30.16
CA THR A 256 -12.46 54.04 29.35
C THR A 256 -11.09 53.48 29.71
N GLY A 257 -10.96 52.83 30.87
CA GLY A 257 -9.66 52.65 31.53
C GLY A 257 -9.12 53.98 32.06
N VAL A 258 -8.03 53.89 32.80
CA VAL A 258 -7.21 55.04 33.22
C VAL A 258 -6.07 55.24 32.22
#